data_AF-A0A961T271-F1
#
_entry.id   AF-A0A961T271-F1
#
_cell.length_a   1.000
_cell.length_b   1.000
_cell.length_c   1.000
_cell.angle_alpha   90.00
_cell.angle_beta   90.00
_cell.angle_gamma   90.00
#
_symmetry.space_group_name_H-M   'P 1'
#
loop_
_entity.id
_entity.type
_entity.pdbx_description
1 polymer ?
#
loop_
_entity_poly.entity_id
_entity_poly.type
_entity_poly.pdbx_seq_one_letter_code
_entity_poly.pdbx_strand_id
1 'polypeptide(L)'
;SRVICAYLDSRHSGKKLAPQDGPIRFQDMMLEALGDAIMDAAVLARYEAALRPEPLRWAAWSEGQIAKVTSSLDQLEGALSAMLKGEPTMGLIAIACALGYLDYRFTDMGWRDTHPKLAQWFAEFSSRPSMQASAPEA
;
A
#
# COMPACT_ATOMS: atom_id res chain seq x y z
N SER A 1 6.41 5.05 9.85
CA SER A 1 7.35 4.21 9.08
C SER A 1 8.41 5.06 8.36
N ARG A 2 8.01 6.01 7.51
CA ARG A 2 8.88 6.79 6.59
C ARG A 2 10.25 7.20 7.12
N VAL A 3 10.31 7.85 8.29
CA VAL A 3 11.59 8.32 8.87
C VAL A 3 12.55 7.16 9.17
N ILE A 4 12.03 6.04 9.69
CA ILE A 4 12.83 4.84 9.99
C ILE A 4 13.34 4.24 8.67
N CYS A 5 12.47 4.11 7.67
CA CYS A 5 12.85 3.57 6.36
C CYS A 5 13.93 4.44 5.69
N ALA A 6 13.76 5.76 5.68
CA ALA A 6 14.75 6.71 5.14
C ALA A 6 16.07 6.66 5.92
N TYR A 7 16.00 6.55 7.25
CA TYR A 7 17.19 6.36 8.07
C TYR A 7 17.92 5.08 7.68
N LEU A 8 17.25 3.94 7.62
CA LEU A 8 17.86 2.66 7.25
C LEU A 8 18.43 2.65 5.83
N ASP A 9 17.72 3.23 4.86
CA ASP A 9 18.22 3.42 3.48
C ASP A 9 19.50 4.28 3.46
N SER A 10 19.66 5.21 4.41
CA SER A 10 20.90 5.99 4.56
C SER A 10 22.07 5.20 5.18
N ARG A 11 21.82 4.08 5.88
CA ARG A 11 22.86 3.36 6.64
C ARG A 11 23.71 2.40 5.83
N HIS A 12 23.25 1.94 4.67
CA HIS A 12 24.01 1.03 3.82
C HIS A 12 24.72 1.76 2.67
N SER A 13 25.75 1.13 2.10
CA SER A 13 26.46 1.58 0.90
C SER A 13 25.89 1.01 -0.41
N GLY A 14 24.91 0.09 -0.33
CA GLY A 14 24.23 -0.47 -1.50
C GLY A 14 23.32 0.53 -2.22
N LYS A 15 22.71 0.07 -3.32
CA LYS A 15 21.74 0.85 -4.11
C LYS A 15 20.62 1.37 -3.21
N LYS A 16 20.37 2.67 -3.25
CA LYS A 16 19.28 3.32 -2.49
C LYS A 16 17.92 2.89 -3.03
N LEU A 17 17.00 2.61 -2.12
CA LEU A 17 15.60 2.30 -2.44
C LEU A 17 14.82 3.58 -2.73
N ALA A 18 15.10 4.68 -2.03
CA ALA A 18 14.53 5.97 -2.34
C ALA A 18 15.41 6.70 -3.37
N PRO A 19 14.87 7.15 -4.52
CA PRO A 19 15.61 8.00 -5.43
C PRO A 19 16.03 9.29 -4.73
N GLN A 20 17.29 9.70 -4.91
CA GLN A 20 17.88 10.80 -4.15
C GLN A 20 17.58 12.17 -4.76
N ASP A 21 17.40 12.27 -6.07
CA ASP A 21 17.28 13.55 -6.78
C ASP A 21 16.29 13.49 -7.95
N GLY A 22 15.91 14.67 -8.44
CA GLY A 22 15.13 14.86 -9.66
C GLY A 22 13.65 14.49 -9.54
N PRO A 23 12.90 14.54 -10.67
CA PRO A 23 11.46 14.27 -10.68
C PRO A 23 11.08 12.87 -10.17
N ILE A 24 11.94 11.88 -10.40
CA ILE A 24 11.70 10.49 -9.99
C ILE A 24 11.63 10.35 -8.46
N ARG A 25 12.33 11.20 -7.70
CA ARG A 25 12.23 11.22 -6.23
C ARG A 25 10.83 11.59 -5.77
N PHE A 26 10.22 12.61 -6.37
CA PHE A 26 8.88 13.05 -5.99
C PHE A 26 7.80 12.06 -6.44
N GLN A 27 8.03 11.40 -7.58
CA GLN A 27 7.19 10.29 -8.04
C GLN A 27 7.20 9.11 -7.04
N ASP A 28 8.37 8.74 -6.54
CA ASP A 28 8.49 7.69 -5.52
C ASP A 28 7.86 8.09 -4.19
N MET A 29 8.13 9.32 -3.72
CA MET A 29 7.50 9.86 -2.50
C MET A 29 5.98 9.95 -2.60
N MET A 30 5.44 10.22 -3.79
CA MET A 30 4.01 10.21 -4.04
C MET A 30 3.42 8.80 -3.90
N LEU A 31 4.10 7.77 -4.43
CA LEU A 31 3.69 6.38 -4.25
C LEU A 31 3.80 5.94 -2.78
N GLU A 32 4.86 6.35 -2.07
CA GLU A 32 5.01 6.09 -0.64
C GLU A 32 3.86 6.71 0.16
N ALA A 33 3.52 7.98 -0.12
CA ALA A 33 2.41 8.67 0.51
C ALA A 33 1.05 8.03 0.17
N LEU A 34 0.87 7.54 -1.05
CA LEU A 34 -0.35 6.84 -1.46
C LEU A 34 -0.51 5.50 -0.73
N GLY A 35 0.58 4.72 -0.60
CA GLY A 35 0.59 3.47 0.17
C GLY A 35 0.26 3.69 1.65
N ASP A 36 0.86 4.72 2.26
CA ASP A 36 0.53 5.14 3.62
C ASP A 36 -0.94 5.56 3.73
N ALA A 37 -1.48 6.33 2.78
CA ALA A 37 -2.88 6.76 2.82
C ALA A 37 -3.88 5.60 2.71
N ILE A 38 -3.55 4.57 1.91
CA ILE A 38 -4.33 3.33 1.84
C ILE A 38 -4.30 2.64 3.20
N MET A 39 -3.11 2.46 3.80
CA MET A 39 -2.97 1.83 5.12
C MET A 39 -3.72 2.60 6.22
N ASP A 40 -3.60 3.92 6.25
CA ASP A 40 -4.28 4.78 7.23
C ASP A 40 -5.80 4.58 7.17
N ALA A 41 -6.39 4.66 5.98
CA ALA A 41 -7.83 4.48 5.78
C ALA A 41 -8.29 3.04 6.12
N ALA A 42 -7.51 2.03 5.69
CA ALA A 42 -7.81 0.63 5.96
C ALA A 42 -7.76 0.28 7.46
N VAL A 43 -6.73 0.76 8.18
CA VAL A 43 -6.61 0.55 9.63
C VAL A 43 -7.76 1.21 10.38
N LEU A 44 -8.12 2.44 9.99
CA LEU A 44 -9.25 3.16 10.57
C LEU A 44 -10.58 2.41 10.37
N ALA A 45 -10.87 1.95 9.15
CA ALA A 45 -12.06 1.15 8.87
C ALA A 45 -12.05 -0.18 9.64
N ARG A 46 -10.87 -0.81 9.77
CA ARG A 46 -10.72 -2.06 10.54
C ARG A 46 -11.03 -1.84 12.02
N TYR A 47 -10.53 -0.78 12.64
CA TYR A 47 -10.81 -0.51 14.06
C TYR A 47 -12.29 -0.20 14.32
N GLU A 48 -12.93 0.54 13.43
CA GLU A 48 -14.38 0.81 13.53
C GLU A 48 -15.18 -0.49 13.50
N ALA A 49 -14.87 -1.41 12.58
CA ALA A 49 -15.56 -2.68 12.43
C ALA A 49 -15.20 -3.73 13.51
N ALA A 50 -13.97 -3.72 14.02
CA ALA A 50 -13.49 -4.77 14.92
C ALA A 50 -13.62 -4.43 16.40
N LEU A 51 -13.49 -3.14 16.76
CA LEU A 51 -13.33 -2.72 18.15
C LEU A 51 -14.49 -1.84 18.64
N ARG A 52 -15.05 -1.00 17.76
CA ARG A 52 -16.12 -0.09 18.17
C ARG A 52 -17.43 -0.87 18.39
N PRO A 53 -18.14 -0.66 19.52
CA PRO A 53 -19.45 -1.27 19.75
C PRO A 53 -20.41 -0.96 18.61
N GLU A 54 -21.14 -1.96 18.15
CA GLU A 54 -22.01 -1.85 16.96
C GLU A 54 -22.96 -0.64 16.99
N PRO A 55 -23.65 -0.31 18.10
CA PRO A 55 -24.55 0.85 18.15
C PRO A 55 -23.85 2.21 18.00
N LEU A 56 -22.53 2.25 18.17
CA LEU A 56 -21.74 3.49 18.08
C LEU A 56 -21.07 3.65 16.72
N ARG A 57 -21.13 2.64 15.84
CA ARG A 57 -20.45 2.68 14.55
C ARG A 57 -21.09 3.71 13.62
N TRP A 58 -20.27 4.39 12.85
CA TRP A 58 -20.73 5.34 11.84
C TRP A 58 -20.50 4.79 10.43
N ALA A 59 -21.57 4.28 9.82
CA ALA A 59 -21.53 3.66 8.50
C ALA A 59 -20.96 4.60 7.42
N ALA A 60 -21.51 5.81 7.28
CA ALA A 60 -21.03 6.76 6.26
C ALA A 60 -19.55 7.16 6.42
N TRP A 61 -19.04 7.22 7.65
CA TRP A 61 -17.61 7.46 7.88
C TRP A 61 -16.76 6.26 7.43
N SER A 62 -17.20 5.04 7.75
CA SER A 62 -16.53 3.80 7.35
C SER A 62 -16.50 3.65 5.83
N GLU A 63 -17.64 3.88 5.18
CA GLU A 63 -17.79 3.92 3.73
C GLU A 63 -16.84 4.96 3.11
N GLY A 64 -16.71 6.14 3.73
CA GLY A 64 -15.75 7.16 3.31
C GLY A 64 -14.29 6.69 3.37
N GLN A 65 -13.90 5.89 4.38
CA GLN A 65 -12.56 5.29 4.42
C GLN A 65 -12.36 4.27 3.31
N ILE A 66 -13.34 3.39 3.08
CA ILE A 66 -13.28 2.38 2.01
C ILE A 66 -13.28 3.04 0.62
N ALA A 67 -13.98 4.15 0.44
CA ALA A 67 -13.96 4.93 -0.80
C ALA A 67 -12.57 5.52 -1.09
N LYS A 68 -11.82 5.98 -0.06
CA LYS A 68 -10.43 6.44 -0.22
C LYS A 68 -9.51 5.31 -0.66
N VAL A 69 -9.65 4.12 -0.06
CA VAL A 69 -8.90 2.93 -0.46
C VAL A 69 -9.21 2.60 -1.92
N THR A 70 -10.48 2.44 -2.25
CA THR A 70 -10.93 2.07 -3.62
C THR A 70 -10.45 3.06 -4.67
N SER A 71 -10.62 4.37 -4.43
CA SER A 71 -10.15 5.40 -5.36
C SER A 71 -8.63 5.39 -5.54
N SER A 72 -7.87 5.03 -4.50
CA SER A 72 -6.40 4.89 -4.60
C SER A 72 -6.01 3.69 -5.45
N LEU A 73 -6.74 2.57 -5.32
CA LEU A 73 -6.56 1.38 -6.16
C LEU A 73 -6.91 1.68 -7.62
N ASP A 74 -7.98 2.44 -7.88
CA ASP A 74 -8.36 2.87 -9.23
C ASP A 74 -7.23 3.67 -9.91
N GLN A 75 -6.55 4.56 -9.15
CA GLN A 75 -5.41 5.32 -9.66
C GLN A 75 -4.22 4.40 -10.00
N LEU A 76 -3.94 3.41 -9.15
CA LEU A 76 -2.85 2.44 -9.34
C LEU A 76 -3.09 1.51 -10.53
N GLU A 77 -4.33 1.08 -10.74
CA GLU A 77 -4.74 0.30 -11.92
C GLU A 77 -4.73 1.14 -13.21
N GLY A 78 -5.13 2.40 -13.11
CA GLY A 78 -5.24 3.35 -14.20
C GLY A 78 -3.98 4.19 -14.40
N ALA A 79 -4.08 5.46 -14.02
CA ALA A 79 -3.15 6.53 -14.37
C ALA A 79 -1.72 6.30 -13.88
N LEU A 80 -1.56 5.61 -12.74
CA LEU A 80 -0.27 5.39 -12.09
C LEU A 80 0.34 4.02 -12.42
N SER A 81 -0.34 3.18 -13.19
CA SER A 81 0.10 1.79 -13.47
C SER A 81 1.49 1.71 -14.11
N ALA A 82 1.88 2.70 -14.92
CA ALA A 82 3.23 2.77 -15.49
C ALA A 82 4.32 2.99 -14.42
N MET A 83 3.99 3.66 -13.31
CA MET A 83 4.92 3.95 -12.22
C MET A 83 5.20 2.73 -11.34
N LEU A 84 4.41 1.67 -11.46
CA LEU A 84 4.59 0.42 -10.71
C LEU A 84 5.70 -0.48 -11.29
N LYS A 85 6.16 -0.19 -12.51
CA LYS A 85 7.13 -1.00 -13.22
C LYS A 85 8.56 -0.63 -12.81
N GLY A 86 9.40 -1.65 -12.64
CA GLY A 86 10.84 -1.49 -12.45
C GLY A 86 11.37 -2.18 -11.19
N GLU A 87 12.57 -1.77 -10.80
CA GLU A 87 13.21 -2.24 -9.57
C GLU A 87 12.47 -1.73 -8.33
N PRO A 88 12.50 -2.45 -7.20
CA PRO A 88 11.89 -2.00 -5.97
C PRO A 88 12.43 -0.65 -5.52
N THR A 89 11.50 0.26 -5.24
CA THR A 89 11.76 1.55 -4.59
C THR A 89 10.94 1.65 -3.31
N MET A 90 11.17 2.70 -2.51
CA MET A 90 10.42 2.89 -1.25
C MET A 90 8.92 3.01 -1.49
N GLY A 91 8.51 3.75 -2.53
CA GLY A 91 7.11 3.88 -2.91
C GLY A 91 6.48 2.54 -3.33
N LEU A 92 7.18 1.73 -4.13
CA LEU A 92 6.66 0.41 -4.53
C LEU A 92 6.52 -0.55 -3.34
N ILE A 93 7.47 -0.52 -2.41
CA ILE A 93 7.39 -1.31 -1.17
C ILE A 93 6.17 -0.88 -0.35
N ALA A 94 5.92 0.44 -0.21
CA ALA A 94 4.76 0.94 0.50
C ALA A 94 3.43 0.48 -0.12
N ILE A 95 3.31 0.54 -1.45
CA ILE A 95 2.12 0.00 -2.16
C ILE A 95 1.97 -1.50 -1.91
N ALA A 96 3.03 -2.28 -2.04
CA ALA A 96 2.97 -3.73 -1.82
C ALA A 96 2.56 -4.08 -0.39
N CYS A 97 3.08 -3.37 0.62
CA CYS A 97 2.65 -3.55 2.02
C CYS A 97 1.17 -3.20 2.21
N ALA A 98 0.68 -2.12 1.59
CA ALA A 98 -0.72 -1.73 1.66
C ALA A 98 -1.64 -2.81 1.05
N LEU A 99 -1.31 -3.34 -0.13
CA LEU A 99 -2.08 -4.42 -0.76
C LEU A 99 -2.06 -5.71 0.05
N GLY A 100 -0.90 -6.08 0.61
CA GLY A 100 -0.80 -7.23 1.51
C GLY A 100 -1.66 -7.08 2.77
N TYR A 101 -1.79 -5.87 3.30
CA TYR A 101 -2.69 -5.59 4.42
C TYR A 101 -4.16 -5.72 4.03
N LEU A 102 -4.54 -5.28 2.83
CA LEU A 102 -5.90 -5.48 2.31
C LEU A 102 -6.22 -6.97 2.15
N ASP A 103 -5.31 -7.76 1.58
CA ASP A 103 -5.48 -9.23 1.48
C ASP A 103 -5.63 -9.88 2.87
N TYR A 104 -4.93 -9.37 3.89
CA TYR A 104 -4.99 -9.91 5.25
C TYR A 104 -6.24 -9.50 6.06
N ARG A 105 -6.72 -8.26 5.92
CA ARG A 105 -7.80 -7.71 6.77
C ARG A 105 -9.12 -7.49 6.05
N PHE A 106 -9.13 -7.47 4.73
CA PHE A 106 -10.27 -7.15 3.87
C PHE A 106 -10.45 -8.22 2.79
N THR A 107 -10.47 -9.50 3.18
CA THR A 107 -10.59 -10.66 2.29
C THR A 107 -11.81 -10.59 1.37
N ASP A 108 -12.89 -9.95 1.83
CA ASP A 108 -14.17 -9.87 1.10
C ASP A 108 -14.25 -8.65 0.16
N MET A 109 -13.21 -7.80 0.10
CA MET A 109 -13.22 -6.59 -0.74
C MET A 109 -13.17 -6.90 -2.24
N GLY A 110 -12.65 -8.06 -2.64
CA GLY A 110 -12.58 -8.46 -4.05
C GLY A 110 -11.75 -7.52 -4.94
N TRP A 111 -10.79 -6.79 -4.36
CA TRP A 111 -10.08 -5.73 -5.07
C TRP A 111 -9.30 -6.23 -6.30
N ARG A 112 -8.86 -7.49 -6.28
CA ARG A 112 -8.13 -8.13 -7.38
C ARG A 112 -9.00 -8.34 -8.62
N ASP A 113 -10.30 -8.52 -8.45
CA ASP A 113 -11.24 -8.76 -9.55
C ASP A 113 -11.50 -7.49 -10.35
N THR A 114 -11.41 -6.33 -9.70
CA THR A 114 -11.62 -5.01 -10.30
C THR A 114 -10.34 -4.32 -10.73
N HIS A 115 -9.17 -4.76 -10.24
CA HIS A 115 -7.85 -4.17 -10.55
C HIS A 115 -6.85 -5.22 -11.06
N PRO A 116 -7.08 -5.82 -12.25
CA PRO A 116 -6.30 -6.96 -12.72
C PRO A 116 -4.82 -6.63 -13.00
N LYS A 117 -4.48 -5.43 -13.50
CA LYS A 117 -3.07 -5.05 -13.71
C LYS A 117 -2.34 -4.91 -12.38
N LEU A 118 -2.98 -4.29 -11.39
CA LEU A 118 -2.45 -4.15 -10.05
C LEU A 118 -2.31 -5.51 -9.35
N ALA A 119 -3.29 -6.40 -9.52
CA ALA A 119 -3.27 -7.75 -8.98
C ALA A 119 -2.12 -8.58 -9.55
N GLN A 120 -1.89 -8.50 -10.87
CA GLN A 120 -0.75 -9.14 -11.52
C GLN A 120 0.57 -8.59 -10.98
N TRP A 121 0.73 -7.26 -10.97
CA TRP A 121 1.93 -6.62 -10.45
C TRP A 121 2.22 -7.06 -9.01
N PHE A 122 1.18 -7.08 -8.16
CA PHE A 122 1.35 -7.44 -6.76
C PHE A 122 1.71 -8.93 -6.58
N ALA A 123 1.18 -9.82 -7.42
CA ALA A 123 1.59 -11.23 -7.42
C ALA A 123 3.07 -11.39 -7.76
N GLU A 124 3.55 -10.68 -8.79
CA GLU A 124 4.96 -10.67 -9.17
C GLU A 124 5.84 -10.06 -8.07
N PHE A 125 5.46 -8.91 -7.52
CA PHE A 125 6.21 -8.23 -6.46
C PHE A 125 6.26 -9.05 -5.17
N SER A 126 5.16 -9.73 -4.82
CA SER A 126 5.06 -10.56 -3.61
C SER A 126 5.90 -11.84 -3.68
N SER A 127 6.33 -12.28 -4.86
CA SER A 127 7.22 -13.45 -5.00
C SER A 127 8.62 -13.23 -4.42
N ARG A 128 8.99 -11.99 -4.10
CA ARG A 128 10.32 -11.63 -3.59
C ARG A 128 10.55 -12.23 -2.20
N PRO A 129 11.77 -12.71 -1.88
CA PRO A 129 12.09 -13.30 -0.57
C PRO A 129 11.75 -12.37 0.61
N SER A 130 11.97 -11.06 0.47
CA SER A 130 11.63 -10.09 1.51
C SER A 130 10.14 -10.03 1.80
N MET A 131 9.29 -10.08 0.76
CA MET A 131 7.82 -10.06 0.92
C MET A 131 7.31 -11.35 1.55
N GLN A 132 7.85 -12.50 1.12
CA GLN A 132 7.50 -13.81 1.68
C GLN A 132 7.91 -13.93 3.16
N ALA A 133 9.12 -13.47 3.50
CA ALA A 133 9.63 -13.53 4.87
C ALA A 133 8.93 -12.56 5.83
N SER A 134 8.20 -11.56 5.32
CA SER A 134 7.48 -10.57 6.11
C SER A 134 5.96 -10.65 5.95
N ALA A 135 5.44 -11.74 5.39
CA ALA A 135 4.00 -11.94 5.29
C ALA A 135 3.37 -11.98 6.69
N PRO A 136 2.19 -11.37 6.90
CA PRO A 136 1.54 -11.38 8.21
C PRO A 136 1.19 -12.82 8.61
N GLU A 137 1.43 -13.14 9.88
CA GLU A 137 0.98 -14.40 10.46
C GLU A 137 -0.55 -14.40 10.63
N ALA A 138 -1.16 -15.56 10.39
CA ALA A 138 -2.60 -15.76 10.51
C ALA A 138 -3.05 -15.72 11.98
#